data_AF-A0A2V6KKT5-F1
#
_entry.id   AF-A0A2V6KKT5-F1
#
_cell.length_a   1.000
_cell.length_b   1.000
_cell.length_c   1.000
_cell.angle_alpha   90.00
_cell.angle_beta   90.00
_cell.angle_gamma   90.00
#
_symmetry.space_group_name_H-M   'P 1'
#
loop_
_entity.id
_entity.type
_entity.pdbx_description
1 polymer ?
#
loop_
_entity_poly.entity_id
_entity_poly.type
_entity_poly.pdbx_seq_one_letter_code
_entity_poly.pdbx_strand_id
1 'polypeptide(L)'
;MRAARLQDALERLTVAIRDVEAELTALKAEHDPLASHIFVSRRHYRNVNDTKSGKRREMMARISFNTACELGFRGGLDEWKGLMGAVARR
;
A
#
# COMPACT_ATOMS: atom_id res chain seq x y z
N MET A 1 -34.90 -31.60 -12.81
CA MET A 1 -35.19 -30.33 -12.07
C MET A 1 -34.05 -29.85 -11.16
N ARG A 2 -33.44 -30.68 -10.29
CA ARG A 2 -32.31 -30.22 -9.45
C ARG A 2 -31.05 -29.79 -10.22
N ALA A 3 -30.71 -30.51 -11.30
CA ALA A 3 -29.56 -30.18 -12.14
C ALA A 3 -29.68 -28.77 -12.77
N ALA A 4 -30.85 -28.42 -13.31
CA ALA A 4 -31.10 -27.09 -13.87
C ALA A 4 -30.95 -25.98 -12.82
N ARG A 5 -31.49 -26.16 -11.61
CA ARG A 5 -31.33 -25.19 -10.52
C ARG A 5 -29.88 -25.03 -10.07
N LEU A 6 -29.10 -26.10 -10.07
CA LEU A 6 -27.67 -26.04 -9.77
C LEU A 6 -26.92 -25.26 -10.85
N GLN A 7 -27.26 -25.48 -12.12
CA GLN A 7 -26.66 -24.78 -13.24
C GLN A 7 -26.97 -23.28 -13.20
N ASP A 8 -28.22 -22.89 -12.98
CA ASP A 8 -28.61 -21.49 -12.77
C ASP A 8 -27.85 -20.85 -11.60
N ALA A 9 -27.66 -21.58 -10.50
CA ALA A 9 -26.93 -21.09 -9.34
C ALA A 9 -25.43 -20.89 -9.64
N LEU A 10 -24.82 -21.79 -10.41
CA LEU A 10 -23.42 -21.69 -10.84
C LEU A 10 -23.21 -20.51 -11.80
N GLU A 11 -24.15 -20.28 -12.71
CA GLU A 11 -24.11 -19.13 -13.62
C GLU A 11 -24.19 -17.82 -12.83
N ARG A 12 -25.13 -17.72 -11.88
CA ARG A 12 -25.24 -16.54 -10.99
C ARG A 12 -23.99 -16.32 -10.17
N LEU A 13 -23.39 -17.39 -9.63
CA LEU A 13 -22.13 -17.28 -8.89
C LEU A 13 -21.00 -16.78 -9.78
N THR A 14 -20.92 -17.27 -11.01
CA THR A 14 -19.90 -16.83 -11.99
C THR A 14 -20.05 -15.35 -12.31
N VAL A 15 -21.27 -14.86 -12.50
CA VAL A 15 -21.52 -13.43 -12.71
C VAL A 15 -21.12 -12.62 -11.47
N ALA A 16 -21.55 -13.04 -10.28
CA ALA A 16 -21.22 -12.33 -9.04
C ALA A 16 -19.72 -12.24 -8.78
N ILE A 17 -18.95 -13.29 -9.10
CA ILE A 17 -17.47 -13.27 -9.00
C ILE A 17 -16.90 -12.19 -9.92
N ARG A 18 -17.35 -12.14 -11.18
CA ARG A 18 -16.87 -11.15 -12.15
C ARG A 18 -17.19 -9.71 -11.72
N ASP A 19 -18.39 -9.49 -11.19
CA ASP A 19 -18.81 -8.18 -10.69
C ASP A 19 -17.88 -7.71 -9.54
N VAL A 20 -17.59 -8.61 -8.59
CA VAL A 20 -16.65 -8.31 -7.49
C VAL A 20 -15.24 -8.04 -8.01
N GLU A 21 -14.76 -8.81 -8.99
CA GLU A 21 -13.45 -8.58 -9.60
C GLU A 21 -13.36 -7.23 -10.33
N ALA A 22 -14.44 -6.80 -10.98
CA ALA A 22 -14.54 -5.49 -11.63
C ALA A 22 -14.49 -4.35 -10.60
N GLU A 23 -15.29 -4.44 -9.54
CA GLU A 23 -15.29 -3.46 -8.44
C GLU A 23 -13.93 -3.39 -7.74
N LEU A 24 -13.28 -4.54 -7.51
CA LEU A 24 -11.94 -4.58 -6.95
C LEU A 24 -10.90 -3.89 -7.86
N THR A 25 -11.07 -4.02 -9.17
CA THR A 25 -10.20 -3.39 -10.16
C THR A 25 -10.41 -1.88 -10.18
N ALA A 26 -11.66 -1.41 -10.13
CA ALA A 26 -12.00 0.00 -10.02
C ALA A 26 -11.42 0.61 -8.72
N LEU A 27 -11.61 -0.06 -7.59
CA LEU A 27 -11.10 0.39 -6.30
C LEU A 27 -9.56 0.44 -6.24
N LYS A 28 -8.87 -0.50 -6.92
CA LYS A 28 -7.42 -0.44 -7.09
C LYS A 28 -6.97 0.69 -8.01
N ALA A 29 -7.78 1.08 -8.99
CA ALA A 29 -7.50 2.21 -9.87
C ALA A 29 -7.71 3.57 -9.18
N GLU A 30 -8.67 3.65 -8.24
CA GLU A 30 -8.91 4.84 -7.41
C GLU A 30 -7.86 5.05 -6.31
N HIS A 31 -7.21 3.96 -5.90
CA HIS A 31 -6.28 3.97 -4.79
C HIS A 31 -4.93 4.61 -5.17
N ASP A 32 -4.66 5.82 -4.66
CA ASP A 32 -3.37 6.51 -4.81
C ASP A 32 -2.21 5.62 -4.28
N PRO A 33 -1.35 5.09 -5.18
CA PRO A 33 -0.27 4.21 -4.79
C PRO A 33 0.75 4.90 -3.86
N LEU A 34 1.00 6.20 -4.06
CA LEU A 34 1.93 6.96 -3.24
C LEU A 34 1.38 7.16 -1.83
N ALA A 35 0.09 7.49 -1.70
CA ALA A 35 -0.54 7.68 -0.39
C ALA A 35 -0.44 6.42 0.49
N SER A 36 -0.70 5.25 -0.10
CA SER A 36 -0.60 3.99 0.64
C SER A 36 0.83 3.58 0.92
N HIS A 37 1.75 3.84 -0.01
CA HIS A 37 3.17 3.64 0.24
C HIS A 37 3.68 4.51 1.39
N ILE A 38 3.23 5.76 1.50
CA ILE A 38 3.53 6.63 2.65
C ILE A 38 3.04 6.01 3.96
N PHE A 39 1.80 5.49 3.99
CA PHE A 39 1.23 4.89 5.19
C PHE A 39 2.00 3.64 5.65
N VAL A 40 2.26 2.72 4.71
CA VAL A 40 3.00 1.47 4.97
C VAL A 40 4.44 1.78 5.41
N SER A 41 5.13 2.66 4.68
CA SER A 41 6.50 3.05 5.00
C SER A 41 6.61 3.70 6.36
N ARG A 42 5.65 4.57 6.73
CA ARG A 42 5.61 5.20 8.06
C ARG A 42 5.38 4.18 9.16
N ARG A 43 4.51 3.19 8.94
CA ARG A 43 4.27 2.09 9.89
C ARG A 43 5.54 1.27 10.09
N HIS A 44 6.21 0.85 9.01
CA HIS A 44 7.46 0.10 9.09
C HIS A 44 8.57 0.89 9.79
N TYR A 45 8.70 2.18 9.45
CA TYR A 45 9.66 3.07 10.09
C TYR A 45 9.47 3.15 11.61
N ARG A 46 8.22 3.35 12.08
CA ARG A 46 7.90 3.46 13.51
C ARG A 46 8.07 2.15 14.27
N ASN A 47 7.74 1.03 13.64
CA ASN A 47 7.74 -0.29 14.27
C ASN A 47 9.10 -1.00 14.19
N VAL A 48 10.09 -0.44 13.51
CA VAL A 48 11.41 -1.06 13.46
C VAL A 48 12.06 -0.99 14.85
N ASN A 49 12.53 -2.15 15.33
CA ASN A 49 13.37 -2.25 16.52
C ASN A 49 14.75 -1.69 16.18
N ASP A 50 14.92 -0.40 16.40
CA ASP A 50 16.12 0.32 16.04
C ASP A 50 17.25 0.13 17.06
N THR A 51 18.47 0.45 16.64
CA THR A 51 19.62 0.56 17.52
C THR A 51 19.69 1.97 18.12
N LYS A 52 20.49 2.17 19.18
CA LYS A 52 20.71 3.50 19.79
C LYS A 52 21.16 4.58 18.78
N SER A 53 21.74 4.17 17.65
CA SER A 53 22.26 5.07 16.61
C SER A 53 21.26 5.40 15.50
N GLY A 54 20.03 4.88 15.52
CA GLY A 54 19.01 5.25 14.52
C GLY A 54 19.19 4.58 13.14
N LYS A 55 20.21 3.72 12.99
CA LYS A 55 20.67 3.24 11.67
C LYS A 55 19.64 2.40 10.94
N ARG A 56 18.81 1.62 11.65
CA ARG A 56 17.80 0.78 11.01
C ARG A 56 16.63 1.61 10.50
N ARG A 57 16.22 2.63 11.25
CA ARG A 57 15.21 3.59 10.79
C ARG A 57 15.69 4.38 9.59
N GLU A 58 16.93 4.85 9.62
CA GLU A 58 17.50 5.55 8.47
C GLU A 58 17.54 4.66 7.22
N MET A 59 17.97 3.41 7.37
CA MET A 59 17.97 2.44 6.27
C MET A 59 16.56 2.20 5.72
N MET A 60 15.56 2.03 6.58
CA MET A 60 14.16 1.84 6.17
C MET A 60 13.59 3.06 5.44
N ALA A 61 13.90 4.27 5.90
CA ALA A 61 13.53 5.49 5.20
C ALA A 61 14.18 5.58 3.82
N ARG A 62 15.46 5.17 3.69
CA ARG A 62 16.19 5.22 2.42
C ARG A 62 15.72 4.17 1.42
N ILE A 63 15.42 2.95 1.88
CA ILE A 63 14.87 1.88 1.03
C ILE A 63 13.50 2.28 0.48
N SER A 64 12.62 2.81 1.34
CA SER A 64 11.27 3.23 0.92
C SER A 64 11.25 4.45 0.01
N PHE A 65 12.28 5.30 0.06
CA PHE A 65 12.37 6.52 -0.74
C PHE A 65 12.41 6.25 -2.25
N ASN A 66 13.18 5.26 -2.70
CA ASN A 66 13.29 4.95 -4.13
C ASN A 66 11.93 4.58 -4.73
N THR A 67 11.17 3.72 -4.04
CA THR A 67 9.80 3.38 -4.43
C THR A 67 8.88 4.59 -4.37
N ALA A 68 9.06 5.52 -3.42
CA ALA A 68 8.27 6.75 -3.39
C ALA A 68 8.49 7.61 -4.63
N CYS A 69 9.74 7.74 -5.10
CA CYS A 69 10.08 8.46 -6.33
C CYS A 69 9.42 7.81 -7.56
N GLU A 70 9.46 6.48 -7.66
CA GLU A 70 8.79 5.71 -8.73
C GLU A 70 7.27 5.94 -8.73
N LEU A 71 6.68 6.08 -7.54
CA LEU A 71 5.25 6.37 -7.34
C LEU A 71 4.88 7.86 -7.51
N GLY A 72 5.84 8.70 -7.93
CA GLY A 72 5.57 10.09 -8.26
C GLY A 72 5.89 11.11 -7.15
N PHE A 73 6.51 10.70 -6.04
CA PHE A 73 7.02 11.64 -5.05
C PHE A 73 8.08 12.56 -5.68
N ARG A 74 7.98 13.87 -5.44
CA ARG A 74 8.87 14.90 -6.01
C ARG A 74 9.78 15.57 -4.97
N GLY A 75 9.61 15.23 -3.70
CA GLY A 75 10.43 15.78 -2.62
C GLY A 75 11.78 15.09 -2.47
N GLY A 76 12.66 15.70 -1.69
CA GLY A 76 13.97 15.16 -1.33
C GLY A 76 13.91 14.04 -0.27
N LEU A 77 15.03 13.33 -0.07
CA LEU A 77 15.13 12.28 0.94
C LEU A 77 14.85 12.80 2.37
N ASP A 78 15.23 14.04 2.68
CA ASP A 78 14.99 14.62 4.00
C ASP A 78 13.51 14.96 4.23
N GLU A 79 12.79 15.39 3.19
CA GLU A 79 11.34 15.59 3.24
C GLU A 79 10.61 14.24 3.40
N TRP A 80 11.08 13.21 2.69
CA TRP A 80 10.59 11.83 2.86
C TRP A 80 10.82 11.32 4.29
N LYS A 81 12.03 11.48 4.83
CA LYS A 81 12.38 11.20 6.22
C LYS A 81 11.44 11.96 7.18
N GLY A 82 11.13 13.22 6.90
CA GLY A 82 10.14 14.02 7.63
C GLY A 82 8.75 13.37 7.64
N LEU A 83 8.26 12.92 6.49
CA LEU A 83 6.99 12.20 6.38
C LEU A 83 6.98 10.88 7.17
N MET A 84 8.11 10.19 7.30
CA MET A 84 8.19 8.98 8.12
C MET A 84 8.23 9.28 9.63
N GLY A 85 8.52 10.53 10.01
CA GLY A 85 8.72 10.97 11.40
C GLY A 85 10.17 10.83 11.87
N ALA A 86 11.13 10.91 10.95
CA ALA A 86 12.56 10.74 11.20
C ALA A 86 13.30 12.01 11.61
N VAL A 87 12.69 13.18 11.46
CA VAL A 87 13.30 14.45 11.86
C VAL A 87 12.86 14.76 13.29
N ALA A 88 13.83 14.95 14.19
CA ALA A 88 13.55 15.49 15.52
C ALA A 88 12.86 16.85 15.36
N ARG A 89 11.71 17.06 16.03
CA ARG A 89 11.18 18.41 16.19
C ARG A 89 12.29 19.22 16.87
N ARG A 90 12.73 20.30 16.23
CA ARG A 90 13.64 21.28 16.85
C ARG A 90 13.01 21.82 18.12
#